data_AF-A0A931Z8S1-F1
#
_entry.id   AF-A0A931Z8S1-F1
#
_cell.length_a   1.000
_cell.length_b   1.000
_cell.length_c   1.000
_cell.angle_alpha   90.00
_cell.angle_beta   90.00
_cell.angle_gamma   90.00
#
_symmetry.space_group_name_H-M   'P 1'
#
loop_
_entity.id
_entity.type
_entity.pdbx_description
1 polymer ?
#
loop_
_entity_poly.entity_id
_entity_poly.type
_entity_poly.pdbx_seq_one_letter_code
_entity_poly.pdbx_strand_id
1 'polypeptide(L)'
;MNSSPLSGALRVAIVLGLLAAPALRATDPIPPSALVVDGPALLQEWSPPAYPEAARQAKKEGRVEVDLIVDEHGAVTDAQVADATDPVFAPPALEAVRRWKFKPALDDGKPVASGMTAPVVFSLASPKLKPPYGLPPQTQWPAPAKRKAPRVANAVDPDYPEELDPRKLPGEVQLELGIGVDGRVASRRVLWASHGAFVAEALRVAERWTFEPARQGLLARPATMRAPVSFVSVGARRPEICAANGLRLADESEVDVWPEPVVMQEPVYPRERLVAGEEGSAEATFVISPRGGVTEFALGECSAPEFGAALAAAVDAWYFRPGLKGGNNVPVRVALRHEFRRTEGGALLRLAAALAENKIGSARGLDAPLEVVWRGFPAYPEALRATKPTGEAEVEFVIDRDGRARAPRVVSATLPEFGWAAATAVNQWVFAPPRRGGEPTDVLVRVPLRFNATE
;
A
#
# COMPACT_ATOMS: atom_id res chain seq x y z
N MET A 1 -13.19 -8.35 -13.97
CA MET A 1 -12.86 -9.52 -13.15
C MET A 1 -11.51 -9.25 -12.51
N ASN A 2 -11.51 -9.00 -11.19
CA ASN A 2 -10.34 -8.63 -10.41
C ASN A 2 -9.50 -9.88 -10.15
N SER A 3 -8.31 -9.97 -10.73
CA SER A 3 -7.26 -10.90 -10.32
C SER A 3 -6.05 -10.11 -9.85
N SER A 4 -5.97 -9.90 -8.54
CA SER A 4 -4.73 -9.60 -7.84
C SER A 4 -3.69 -10.67 -8.21
N PRO A 5 -2.47 -10.34 -8.65
CA PRO A 5 -1.42 -11.32 -8.83
C PRO A 5 -0.75 -11.53 -7.47
N LEU A 6 -1.40 -12.29 -6.59
CA LEU A 6 -0.74 -12.86 -5.41
C LEU A 6 -0.99 -14.37 -5.44
N SER A 7 -0.20 -15.06 -6.25
CA SER A 7 -0.04 -16.51 -6.18
C SER A 7 1.28 -16.79 -5.47
N GLY A 8 1.21 -17.34 -4.26
CA GLY A 8 2.31 -18.00 -3.54
C GLY A 8 3.56 -17.14 -3.26
N ALA A 9 3.46 -16.17 -2.35
CA ALA A 9 4.65 -15.46 -1.86
C ALA A 9 5.38 -16.29 -0.79
N LEU A 10 6.59 -16.75 -1.13
CA LEU A 10 7.59 -17.29 -0.20
C LEU A 10 7.81 -16.29 0.95
N ARG A 11 7.68 -16.73 2.21
CA ARG A 11 7.80 -15.83 3.37
C ARG A 11 9.25 -15.77 3.87
N VAL A 12 9.90 -14.63 3.65
CA VAL A 12 11.19 -14.26 4.25
C VAL A 12 10.93 -13.73 5.67
N ALA A 13 11.52 -14.37 6.68
CA ALA A 13 11.46 -13.92 8.07
C ALA A 13 12.74 -13.15 8.43
N ILE A 14 12.58 -11.97 9.02
CA ILE A 14 13.67 -11.19 9.61
C ILE A 14 13.71 -11.50 11.11
N VAL A 15 14.84 -11.98 11.61
CA VAL A 15 15.13 -12.02 13.05
C VAL A 15 16.15 -10.93 13.34
N LEU A 16 15.71 -9.88 14.03
CA LEU A 16 16.60 -8.87 14.64
C LEU A 16 16.72 -9.17 16.14
N GLY A 17 17.95 -9.24 16.65
CA GLY A 17 18.26 -9.12 18.10
C GLY A 17 19.56 -8.31 18.26
N LEU A 18 19.73 -7.38 19.20
CA LEU A 18 18.94 -7.02 20.38
C LEU A 18 19.22 -5.54 20.82
N LEU A 19 18.17 -4.81 21.20
CA LEU A 19 18.11 -4.07 22.47
C LEU A 19 16.80 -4.47 23.14
N ALA A 20 16.87 -4.82 24.41
CA ALA A 20 15.85 -5.57 25.14
C ALA A 20 14.54 -4.80 25.35
N ALA A 21 13.42 -5.50 25.13
CA ALA A 21 12.13 -5.23 25.75
C ALA A 21 11.69 -6.53 26.48
N PRO A 22 10.96 -6.46 27.60
CA PRO A 22 10.70 -7.62 28.44
C PRO A 22 9.89 -8.68 27.69
N ALA A 23 10.22 -9.95 27.98
CA ALA A 23 9.55 -11.11 27.45
C ALA A 23 8.06 -11.12 27.83
N LEU A 24 7.18 -11.06 26.83
CA LEU A 24 5.84 -11.57 26.95
C LEU A 24 5.87 -13.03 26.51
N ARG A 25 5.63 -13.91 27.48
CA ARG A 25 5.37 -15.34 27.27
C ARG A 25 4.15 -15.48 26.34
N ALA A 26 4.34 -16.16 25.21
CA ALA A 26 3.23 -16.71 24.45
C ALA A 26 2.92 -18.11 25.00
N THR A 27 1.98 -18.18 25.96
CA THR A 27 1.25 -19.40 26.28
C THR A 27 -0.18 -18.99 26.64
N ASP A 28 -1.11 -19.15 25.70
CA ASP A 28 -2.25 -20.06 25.84
C ASP A 28 -3.13 -20.05 24.58
N PRO A 29 -3.89 -21.13 24.30
CA PRO A 29 -4.62 -21.31 23.05
C PRO A 29 -5.83 -20.37 22.96
N ILE A 30 -6.10 -19.91 21.73
CA ILE A 30 -7.27 -19.09 21.38
C ILE A 30 -8.56 -19.88 21.71
N PRO A 31 -9.42 -19.41 22.63
CA PRO A 31 -10.77 -19.94 22.73
C PRO A 31 -11.58 -19.51 21.49
N PRO A 32 -12.34 -20.42 20.86
CA PRO A 32 -13.21 -20.04 19.77
C PRO A 32 -14.46 -19.33 20.33
N SER A 33 -14.53 -18.00 20.21
CA SER A 33 -15.76 -17.20 19.99
C SER A 33 -15.57 -15.74 20.43
N ALA A 34 -15.66 -14.81 19.47
CA ALA A 34 -16.53 -13.63 19.49
C ALA A 34 -16.08 -12.62 18.41
N LEU A 35 -16.69 -12.67 17.23
CA LEU A 35 -16.84 -11.49 16.41
C LEU A 35 -17.72 -10.51 17.19
N VAL A 36 -17.17 -9.38 17.64
CA VAL A 36 -17.99 -8.23 18.08
C VAL A 36 -17.69 -7.09 17.12
N VAL A 37 -18.63 -6.87 16.22
CA VAL A 37 -18.67 -5.79 15.23
C VAL A 37 -19.64 -4.73 15.78
N ASP A 38 -19.29 -3.44 15.67
CA ASP A 38 -20.15 -2.25 15.82
C ASP A 38 -21.66 -2.58 15.93
N GLY A 39 -22.21 -2.68 17.15
CA GLY A 39 -23.61 -3.05 17.35
C GLY A 39 -24.59 -1.94 16.93
N PRO A 40 -25.83 -2.25 16.48
CA PRO A 40 -26.83 -1.23 16.17
C PRO A 40 -27.24 -0.46 17.43
N ALA A 41 -27.56 0.83 17.27
CA ALA A 41 -28.31 1.55 18.30
C ALA A 41 -29.71 0.94 18.39
N LEU A 42 -30.16 0.57 19.59
CA LEU A 42 -31.41 -0.16 19.79
C LEU A 42 -32.51 0.81 20.19
N LEU A 43 -33.60 0.86 19.42
CA LEU A 43 -34.74 1.73 19.72
C LEU A 43 -35.34 1.38 21.09
N GLN A 44 -35.41 2.36 21.98
CA GLN A 44 -35.93 2.22 23.35
C GLN A 44 -37.26 2.95 23.53
N GLU A 45 -37.35 4.19 23.04
CA GLU A 45 -38.58 4.98 23.08
C GLU A 45 -38.96 5.41 21.68
N TRP A 46 -40.18 5.08 21.29
CA TRP A 46 -40.74 5.37 19.98
C TRP A 46 -41.92 6.34 20.09
N SER A 47 -41.91 7.37 19.26
CA SER A 47 -43.03 8.29 19.08
C SER A 47 -43.60 8.13 17.67
N PRO A 48 -44.88 7.77 17.50
CA PRO A 48 -45.48 7.67 16.17
C PRO A 48 -45.52 9.04 15.48
N PRO A 49 -45.49 9.09 14.13
CA PRO A 49 -45.58 10.35 13.39
C PRO A 49 -46.98 10.96 13.45
N ALA A 50 -47.02 12.29 13.49
CA ALA A 50 -48.28 13.03 13.35
C ALA A 50 -48.76 12.95 11.90
N TYR A 51 -49.95 12.40 11.68
CA TYR A 51 -50.51 12.30 10.33
C TYR A 51 -50.93 13.69 9.83
N PRO A 52 -50.47 14.16 8.65
CA PRO A 52 -50.94 15.42 8.09
C PRO A 52 -52.45 15.38 7.83
N GLU A 53 -53.18 16.38 8.32
CA GLU A 53 -54.65 16.38 8.22
C GLU A 53 -55.14 16.41 6.76
N ALA A 54 -54.47 17.17 5.89
CA ALA A 54 -54.76 17.17 4.46
C ALA A 54 -54.53 15.79 3.81
N ALA A 55 -53.47 15.07 4.19
CA ALA A 55 -53.19 13.72 3.70
C ALA A 55 -54.21 12.71 4.22
N ARG A 56 -54.65 12.86 5.48
CA ARG A 56 -55.70 12.04 6.10
C ARG A 56 -57.04 12.22 5.40
N GLN A 57 -57.45 13.46 5.15
CA GLN A 57 -58.68 13.80 4.41
C GLN A 57 -58.63 13.27 2.97
N ALA A 58 -57.46 13.34 2.33
CA ALA A 58 -57.21 12.80 1.00
C ALA A 58 -56.98 11.27 0.97
N LYS A 59 -57.07 10.58 2.12
CA LYS A 59 -56.81 9.13 2.27
C LYS A 59 -55.46 8.67 1.69
N LYS A 60 -54.45 9.52 1.72
CA LYS A 60 -53.08 9.20 1.26
C LYS A 60 -52.35 8.44 2.36
N GLU A 61 -51.69 7.34 2.01
CA GLU A 61 -50.73 6.61 2.86
C GLU A 61 -49.31 6.79 2.31
N GLY A 62 -48.30 6.48 3.11
CA GLY A 62 -46.92 6.63 2.63
C GLY A 62 -45.85 6.06 3.55
N ARG A 63 -44.63 6.07 3.05
CA ARG A 63 -43.42 5.62 3.75
C ARG A 63 -42.32 6.65 3.53
N VAL A 64 -41.58 6.94 4.59
CA VAL A 64 -40.43 7.84 4.57
C VAL A 64 -39.24 7.09 5.14
N GLU A 65 -38.15 7.03 4.39
CA GLU A 65 -36.85 6.58 4.89
C GLU A 65 -36.12 7.79 5.47
N VAL A 66 -35.79 7.73 6.76
CA VAL A 66 -35.09 8.80 7.46
C VAL A 66 -33.72 8.30 7.86
N ASP A 67 -32.66 8.94 7.36
CA ASP A 67 -31.32 8.76 7.90
C ASP A 67 -31.17 9.62 9.15
N LEU A 68 -30.61 9.07 10.21
CA LEU A 68 -30.40 9.75 11.48
C LEU A 68 -29.06 9.39 12.12
N ILE A 69 -28.58 10.22 13.04
CA ILE A 69 -27.43 9.96 13.89
C ILE A 69 -27.92 9.79 15.32
N VAL A 70 -27.60 8.66 15.92
CA VAL A 70 -27.76 8.42 17.36
C VAL A 70 -26.41 8.64 18.03
N ASP A 71 -26.34 9.46 19.08
CA ASP A 71 -25.11 9.74 19.83
C ASP A 71 -24.78 8.65 20.89
N GLU A 72 -23.66 8.82 21.60
CA GLU A 72 -23.22 7.92 22.66
C GLU A 72 -24.15 7.87 23.89
N HIS A 73 -25.10 8.78 24.01
CA HIS A 73 -26.13 8.80 25.04
C HIS A 73 -27.46 8.22 24.56
N GLY A 74 -27.54 7.82 23.29
CA GLY A 74 -28.74 7.26 22.69
C GLY A 74 -29.77 8.31 22.25
N ALA A 75 -29.39 9.58 22.14
CA ALA A 75 -30.23 10.64 21.61
C ALA A 75 -30.02 10.81 20.10
N VAL A 76 -31.08 11.21 19.39
CA VAL A 76 -30.99 11.57 17.97
C VAL A 76 -30.44 12.99 17.84
N THR A 77 -29.28 13.15 17.21
CA THR A 77 -28.59 14.45 17.06
C THR A 77 -28.73 15.07 15.68
N ASP A 78 -28.88 14.25 14.64
CA ASP A 78 -29.20 14.69 13.28
C ASP A 78 -30.21 13.73 12.63
N ALA A 79 -31.05 14.26 11.74
CA ALA A 79 -32.04 13.48 10.99
C ALA A 79 -32.39 14.18 9.68
N GLN A 80 -32.34 13.45 8.57
CA GLN A 80 -32.65 13.92 7.22
C GLN A 80 -33.44 12.86 6.46
N VAL A 81 -34.33 13.30 5.57
CA VAL A 81 -35.10 12.38 4.72
C VAL A 81 -34.19 11.85 3.62
N ALA A 82 -34.02 10.54 3.57
CA ALA A 82 -33.28 9.85 2.52
C ALA A 82 -34.18 9.58 1.31
N ASP A 83 -35.43 9.18 1.54
CA ASP A 83 -36.44 8.94 0.49
C ASP A 83 -37.86 9.07 1.06
N ALA A 84 -38.84 9.40 0.23
CA ALA A 84 -40.25 9.50 0.63
C ALA A 84 -41.19 9.17 -0.52
N THR A 85 -42.22 8.35 -0.25
CA THR A 85 -43.25 8.02 -1.26
C THR A 85 -44.11 9.23 -1.64
N ASP A 86 -44.36 10.14 -0.70
CA ASP A 86 -45.00 11.45 -0.94
C ASP A 86 -44.32 12.49 -0.02
N PRO A 87 -43.80 13.61 -0.57
CA PRO A 87 -43.14 14.65 0.20
C PRO A 87 -43.97 15.24 1.36
N VAL A 88 -45.31 15.13 1.32
CA VAL A 88 -46.19 15.59 2.41
C VAL A 88 -45.88 14.91 3.75
N PHE A 89 -45.32 13.70 3.72
CA PHE A 89 -44.98 12.91 4.91
C PHE A 89 -43.58 13.20 5.46
N ALA A 90 -42.71 13.90 4.73
CA ALA A 90 -41.34 14.14 5.13
C ALA A 90 -41.21 14.97 6.44
N PRO A 91 -41.84 16.15 6.57
CA PRO A 91 -41.78 16.94 7.81
C PRO A 91 -42.25 16.19 9.08
N PRO A 92 -43.45 15.56 9.11
CA PRO A 92 -43.90 14.85 10.31
C PRO A 92 -43.08 13.60 10.63
N ALA A 93 -42.47 12.96 9.63
CA ALA A 93 -41.55 11.84 9.87
C ALA A 93 -40.29 12.32 10.61
N LEU A 94 -39.68 13.42 10.16
CA LEU A 94 -38.52 14.02 10.81
C LEU A 94 -38.82 14.47 12.24
N GLU A 95 -39.97 15.12 12.46
CA GLU A 95 -40.39 15.55 13.81
C GLU A 95 -40.54 14.37 14.77
N ALA A 96 -41.05 13.23 14.29
CA ALA A 96 -41.22 12.04 15.09
C ALA A 96 -39.89 11.37 15.43
N VAL A 97 -39.02 11.16 14.43
CA VAL A 97 -37.71 10.52 14.61
C VAL A 97 -36.84 11.28 15.60
N ARG A 98 -36.86 12.62 15.57
CA ARG A 98 -36.10 13.46 16.53
C ARG A 98 -36.51 13.26 17.99
N ARG A 99 -37.69 12.71 18.27
CA ARG A 99 -38.17 12.42 19.63
C ARG A 99 -37.84 11.02 20.12
N TRP A 100 -37.32 10.15 19.25
CA TRP A 100 -37.00 8.77 19.62
C TRP A 100 -35.77 8.73 20.54
N LYS A 101 -35.72 7.71 21.40
CA LYS A 101 -34.57 7.41 22.26
C LYS A 101 -34.09 6.01 21.98
N PHE A 102 -32.78 5.83 22.08
CA PHE A 102 -32.09 4.59 21.79
C PHE A 102 -31.22 4.19 22.97
N LYS A 103 -30.91 2.90 23.06
CA LYS A 103 -29.67 2.46 23.69
C LYS A 103 -28.54 2.67 22.67
N PRO A 104 -27.43 3.32 23.04
CA PRO A 104 -26.35 3.65 22.11
C PRO A 104 -25.70 2.38 21.53
N ALA A 105 -25.08 2.55 20.36
CA ALA A 105 -24.19 1.54 19.80
C ALA A 105 -22.95 1.37 20.71
N LEU A 106 -22.34 0.20 20.70
CA LEU A 106 -21.13 -0.09 21.46
C LEU A 106 -19.99 -0.48 20.51
N ASP A 107 -18.81 0.07 20.76
CA ASP A 107 -17.53 -0.31 20.16
C ASP A 107 -16.54 -0.62 21.30
N ASP A 108 -16.00 -1.84 21.33
CA ASP A 108 -15.20 -2.38 22.45
C ASP A 108 -15.80 -2.11 23.84
N GLY A 109 -17.12 -2.25 23.95
CA GLY A 109 -17.87 -2.03 25.20
C GLY A 109 -18.09 -0.56 25.57
N LYS A 110 -17.60 0.40 24.78
CA LYS A 110 -17.78 1.84 24.98
C LYS A 110 -18.94 2.36 24.10
N PRO A 111 -19.82 3.21 24.64
CA PRO A 111 -20.86 3.87 23.85
C PRO A 111 -20.27 4.74 22.73
N VAL A 112 -20.79 4.60 21.52
CA VAL A 112 -20.37 5.36 20.33
C VAL A 112 -21.56 5.83 19.51
N ALA A 113 -21.36 6.90 18.75
CA ALA A 113 -22.36 7.38 17.80
C ALA A 113 -22.57 6.40 16.63
N SER A 114 -23.80 6.32 16.13
CA SER A 114 -24.19 5.41 15.04
C SER A 114 -25.13 6.08 14.05
N GLY A 115 -24.80 5.94 12.76
CA GLY A 115 -25.67 6.34 11.66
C GLY A 115 -26.69 5.23 11.35
N MET A 116 -27.98 5.57 11.45
CA MET A 116 -29.09 4.65 11.29
C MET A 116 -30.01 5.12 10.16
N THR A 117 -30.74 4.20 9.54
CA THR A 117 -31.85 4.48 8.62
C THR A 117 -33.12 3.89 9.23
N ALA A 118 -34.18 4.69 9.30
CA ALA A 118 -35.45 4.34 9.90
C ALA A 118 -36.61 4.45 8.90
N PRO A 119 -37.41 3.39 8.70
CA PRO A 119 -38.67 3.48 7.98
C PRO A 119 -39.76 4.08 8.87
N VAL A 120 -40.36 5.18 8.42
CA VAL A 120 -41.55 5.79 9.05
C VAL A 120 -42.75 5.56 8.14
N VAL A 121 -43.75 4.82 8.63
CA VAL A 121 -44.93 4.45 7.83
C VAL A 121 -46.16 5.22 8.31
N PHE A 122 -46.86 5.81 7.35
CA PHE A 122 -48.16 6.48 7.51
C PHE A 122 -49.23 5.56 6.94
N SER A 123 -50.02 4.93 7.82
CA SER A 123 -51.17 4.11 7.43
C SER A 123 -52.44 4.58 8.13
N LEU A 124 -53.55 4.53 7.39
CA LEU A 124 -54.90 4.81 7.89
C LEU A 124 -55.48 3.59 8.63
N ALA A 125 -54.92 2.40 8.39
CA ALA A 125 -55.32 1.15 8.99
C ALA A 125 -54.58 0.88 10.32
N SER A 126 -54.73 1.72 11.34
CA SER A 126 -54.46 1.34 12.75
C SER A 126 -54.92 2.37 13.80
N PRO A 127 -56.19 2.34 14.25
CA PRO A 127 -56.59 3.10 15.43
C PRO A 127 -56.64 2.30 16.75
N LYS A 128 -56.45 0.96 16.75
CA LYS A 128 -56.90 0.13 17.90
C LYS A 128 -55.89 -0.80 18.58
N LEU A 129 -54.69 -1.00 18.06
CA LEU A 129 -53.64 -1.68 18.81
C LEU A 129 -52.55 -0.66 19.17
N LYS A 130 -52.48 -0.28 20.45
CA LYS A 130 -51.19 0.13 21.00
C LYS A 130 -50.26 -1.06 20.74
N PRO A 131 -49.15 -0.88 20.00
CA PRO A 131 -48.26 -1.99 19.78
C PRO A 131 -47.84 -2.55 21.15
N PRO A 132 -47.71 -3.88 21.27
CA PRO A 132 -47.17 -4.46 22.49
C PRO A 132 -45.81 -3.79 22.76
N TYR A 133 -45.63 -3.25 23.97
CA TYR A 133 -44.42 -2.53 24.41
C TYR A 133 -44.21 -1.10 23.89
N GLY A 134 -45.15 -0.52 23.13
CA GLY A 134 -45.02 0.88 22.68
C GLY A 134 -43.92 1.12 21.64
N LEU A 135 -43.49 0.06 20.93
CA LEU A 135 -42.52 0.10 19.83
C LEU A 135 -43.22 -0.14 18.48
N PRO A 136 -42.66 0.29 17.35
CA PRO A 136 -43.28 0.02 16.05
C PRO A 136 -43.12 -1.46 15.66
N PRO A 137 -43.88 -1.95 14.66
CA PRO A 137 -43.64 -3.27 14.07
C PRO A 137 -42.17 -3.43 13.66
N GLN A 138 -41.62 -4.66 13.76
CA GLN A 138 -40.22 -4.95 13.44
C GLN A 138 -39.78 -4.51 12.04
N THR A 139 -40.70 -4.47 11.08
CA THR A 139 -40.45 -3.98 9.72
C THR A 139 -40.15 -2.48 9.62
N GLN A 140 -40.41 -1.74 10.70
CA GLN A 140 -40.14 -0.30 10.85
C GLN A 140 -39.01 -0.04 11.87
N TRP A 141 -38.29 -1.07 12.31
CA TRP A 141 -37.16 -0.87 13.20
C TRP A 141 -36.00 -0.19 12.46
N PRO A 142 -35.38 0.82 13.07
CA PRO A 142 -34.15 1.40 12.52
C PRO A 142 -33.07 0.35 12.38
N ALA A 143 -32.30 0.43 11.30
CA ALA A 143 -31.14 -0.40 11.06
C ALA A 143 -29.91 0.48 10.81
N PRO A 144 -28.68 -0.04 11.02
CA PRO A 144 -27.47 0.67 10.62
C PRO A 144 -27.52 1.06 9.15
N ALA A 145 -27.28 2.34 8.87
CA ALA A 145 -27.29 2.85 7.51
C ALA A 145 -26.16 2.19 6.67
N LYS A 146 -26.34 2.12 5.36
CA LYS A 146 -25.31 1.57 4.47
C LYS A 146 -24.03 2.41 4.54
N ARG A 147 -22.89 1.74 4.66
CA ARG A 147 -21.57 2.39 4.64
C ARG A 147 -21.19 2.79 3.22
N LYS A 148 -20.66 3.99 3.06
CA LYS A 148 -20.04 4.51 1.85
C LYS A 148 -18.55 4.70 2.12
N ALA A 149 -17.71 4.12 1.26
CA ALA A 149 -16.27 4.30 1.28
C ALA A 149 -15.90 5.77 0.99
N PRO A 150 -14.75 6.25 1.47
CA PRO A 150 -14.28 7.59 1.12
C PRO A 150 -14.03 7.68 -0.39
N ARG A 151 -14.20 8.88 -0.96
CA ARG A 151 -13.96 9.13 -2.39
C ARG A 151 -12.95 10.25 -2.53
N VAL A 152 -12.02 10.10 -3.47
CA VAL A 152 -11.05 11.15 -3.79
C VAL A 152 -11.81 12.38 -4.26
N ALA A 153 -11.62 13.51 -3.57
CA ALA A 153 -12.20 14.80 -3.95
C ALA A 153 -11.19 15.65 -4.71
N ASN A 154 -9.93 15.66 -4.25
CA ASN A 154 -8.82 16.30 -4.94
C ASN A 154 -7.56 15.46 -4.78
N ALA A 155 -6.89 15.17 -5.90
CA ALA A 155 -5.61 14.48 -5.94
C ALA A 155 -4.60 15.34 -6.70
N VAL A 156 -3.44 15.54 -6.09
CA VAL A 156 -2.30 16.22 -6.71
C VAL A 156 -1.42 15.16 -7.34
N ASP A 157 -1.08 15.34 -8.62
CA ASP A 157 -0.18 14.45 -9.34
C ASP A 157 1.24 14.51 -8.74
N PRO A 158 1.96 13.37 -8.70
CA PRO A 158 3.33 13.34 -8.24
C PRO A 158 4.30 13.94 -9.26
N ASP A 159 5.36 14.56 -8.75
CA ASP A 159 6.51 14.93 -9.56
C ASP A 159 7.30 13.66 -9.93
N TYR A 160 7.79 13.56 -11.16
CA TYR A 160 8.61 12.41 -11.55
C TYR A 160 10.04 12.57 -10.97
N PRO A 161 10.62 11.57 -10.28
CA PRO A 161 11.94 11.73 -9.68
C PRO A 161 13.05 11.91 -10.73
N GLU A 162 13.80 13.01 -10.63
CA GLU A 162 14.89 13.35 -11.56
C GLU A 162 15.94 12.24 -11.70
N GLU A 163 16.23 11.50 -10.62
CA GLU A 163 17.17 10.36 -10.65
C GLU A 163 16.74 9.23 -11.60
N LEU A 164 15.46 9.18 -11.98
CA LEU A 164 14.91 8.21 -12.90
C LEU A 164 14.68 8.75 -14.32
N ASP A 165 14.84 10.05 -14.57
CA ASP A 165 14.64 10.66 -15.89
C ASP A 165 15.44 9.95 -17.00
N PRO A 166 16.72 9.59 -16.82
CA PRO A 166 17.48 8.89 -17.85
C PRO A 166 16.91 7.50 -18.17
N ARG A 167 16.24 6.86 -17.21
CA ARG A 167 15.71 5.49 -17.31
C ARG A 167 14.25 5.46 -17.74
N LYS A 168 13.50 6.56 -17.56
CA LYS A 168 12.08 6.70 -17.95
C LYS A 168 11.15 5.61 -17.40
N LEU A 169 11.53 4.96 -16.30
CA LEU A 169 10.78 3.85 -15.74
C LEU A 169 9.37 4.30 -15.31
N PRO A 170 8.29 3.61 -15.72
CA PRO A 170 7.01 3.83 -15.09
C PRO A 170 7.06 3.29 -13.65
N GLY A 171 6.27 3.90 -12.77
CA GLY A 171 6.28 3.60 -11.36
C GLY A 171 4.89 3.56 -10.75
N GLU A 172 4.76 2.79 -9.68
CA GLU A 172 3.57 2.82 -8.85
C GLU A 172 3.96 2.60 -7.38
N VAL A 173 3.33 3.37 -6.49
CA VAL A 173 3.40 3.17 -5.05
C VAL A 173 1.98 2.94 -4.55
N GLN A 174 1.75 1.80 -3.91
CA GLN A 174 0.49 1.47 -3.26
C GLN A 174 0.55 1.96 -1.81
N LEU A 175 -0.30 2.93 -1.49
CA LEU A 175 -0.44 3.49 -0.15
C LEU A 175 -1.67 2.91 0.54
N GLU A 176 -1.60 2.74 1.85
CA GLU A 176 -2.75 2.70 2.74
C GLU A 176 -2.88 4.07 3.39
N LEU A 177 -4.00 4.73 3.13
CA LEU A 177 -4.33 6.05 3.67
C LEU A 177 -5.39 5.91 4.73
N GLY A 178 -5.16 6.46 5.92
CA GLY A 178 -6.21 6.75 6.89
C GLY A 178 -6.83 8.09 6.56
N ILE A 179 -8.14 8.12 6.33
CA ILE A 179 -8.92 9.31 6.01
C ILE A 179 -9.73 9.70 7.25
N GLY A 180 -9.57 10.96 7.67
CA GLY A 180 -10.32 11.55 8.78
C GLY A 180 -11.78 11.85 8.42
N VAL A 181 -12.57 12.16 9.45
CA VAL A 181 -13.99 12.58 9.28
C VAL A 181 -14.12 13.92 8.55
N ASP A 182 -13.05 14.71 8.50
CA ASP A 182 -12.91 15.97 7.76
C ASP A 182 -12.49 15.76 6.30
N GLY A 183 -12.26 14.51 5.88
CA GLY A 183 -11.79 14.19 4.55
C GLY A 183 -10.30 14.41 4.32
N ARG A 184 -9.51 14.71 5.36
CA ARG A 184 -8.05 14.85 5.25
C ARG A 184 -7.35 13.52 5.51
N VAL A 185 -6.13 13.39 4.99
CA VAL A 185 -5.27 12.23 5.26
C VAL A 185 -4.73 12.32 6.68
N ALA A 186 -5.16 11.41 7.54
CA ALA A 186 -4.75 11.27 8.93
C ALA A 186 -3.54 10.33 9.10
N SER A 187 -3.36 9.35 8.22
CA SER A 187 -2.19 8.46 8.23
C SER A 187 -1.85 7.96 6.82
N ARG A 188 -0.57 7.60 6.62
CA ARG A 188 -0.02 7.15 5.35
C ARG A 188 0.93 5.99 5.61
N ARG A 189 0.77 4.88 4.91
CA ARG A 189 1.66 3.73 4.99
C ARG A 189 1.92 3.16 3.62
N VAL A 190 3.18 2.89 3.30
CA VAL A 190 3.54 2.25 2.02
C VAL A 190 3.28 0.75 2.13
N LEU A 191 2.40 0.23 1.27
CA LEU A 191 2.14 -1.20 1.16
C LEU A 191 3.10 -1.88 0.18
N TRP A 192 3.38 -1.19 -0.94
CA TRP A 192 4.23 -1.70 -2.01
C TRP A 192 4.73 -0.55 -2.87
N ALA A 193 5.91 -0.70 -3.47
CA ALA A 193 6.45 0.23 -4.44
C ALA A 193 7.19 -0.55 -5.53
N SER A 194 7.08 -0.09 -6.78
CA SER A 194 7.85 -0.64 -7.89
C SER A 194 9.35 -0.33 -7.79
N HIS A 195 9.68 0.82 -7.23
CA HIS A 195 11.05 1.30 -7.05
C HIS A 195 11.11 2.23 -5.84
N GLY A 196 12.19 2.15 -5.06
CA GLY A 196 12.40 3.01 -3.89
C GLY A 196 12.23 4.49 -4.25
N ALA A 197 12.82 4.94 -5.37
CA ALA A 197 12.76 6.31 -5.91
C ALA A 197 11.41 7.03 -5.71
N PHE A 198 10.30 6.32 -5.96
CA PHE A 198 8.95 6.88 -5.95
C PHE A 198 8.35 7.10 -4.55
N VAL A 199 8.89 6.44 -3.52
CA VAL A 199 8.26 6.37 -2.18
C VAL A 199 8.12 7.74 -1.51
N ALA A 200 9.21 8.52 -1.45
CA ALA A 200 9.21 9.82 -0.78
C ALA A 200 8.19 10.77 -1.41
N GLU A 201 8.17 10.81 -2.74
CA GLU A 201 7.28 11.67 -3.50
C GLU A 201 5.81 11.23 -3.39
N ALA A 202 5.54 9.93 -3.42
CA ALA A 202 4.19 9.40 -3.21
C ALA A 202 3.62 9.80 -1.84
N LEU A 203 4.42 9.71 -0.78
CA LEU A 203 4.02 10.13 0.55
C LEU A 203 3.79 11.65 0.65
N ARG A 204 4.61 12.44 -0.04
CA ARG A 204 4.52 13.90 -0.08
C ARG A 204 3.23 14.37 -0.77
N VAL A 205 2.90 13.81 -1.95
CA VAL A 205 1.69 14.24 -2.66
C VAL A 205 0.42 13.77 -1.99
N ALA A 206 0.42 12.55 -1.45
CA ALA A 206 -0.74 12.00 -0.75
C ALA A 206 -1.13 12.83 0.48
N GLU A 207 -0.19 13.52 1.12
CA GLU A 207 -0.50 14.45 2.22
C GLU A 207 -1.43 15.59 1.81
N ARG A 208 -1.36 16.01 0.55
CA ARG A 208 -2.12 17.13 -0.02
C ARG A 208 -3.45 16.69 -0.63
N TRP A 209 -3.74 15.39 -0.65
CA TRP A 209 -4.99 14.88 -1.18
C TRP A 209 -6.14 15.12 -0.19
N THR A 210 -7.33 15.34 -0.71
CA THR A 210 -8.55 15.49 0.08
C THR A 210 -9.64 14.57 -0.43
N PHE A 211 -10.55 14.19 0.46
CA PHE A 211 -11.55 13.16 0.22
C PHE A 211 -12.92 13.62 0.67
N GLU A 212 -13.96 13.14 -0.01
CA GLU A 212 -15.24 12.96 0.66
C GLU A 212 -15.05 11.86 1.73
N PRO A 213 -15.31 12.14 3.01
CA PRO A 213 -15.07 11.18 4.08
C PRO A 213 -15.97 9.96 3.93
N ALA A 214 -15.55 8.85 4.53
CA ALA A 214 -16.42 7.70 4.64
C ALA A 214 -17.66 8.05 5.49
N ARG A 215 -18.79 7.45 5.16
CA ARG A 215 -20.05 7.71 5.86
C ARG A 215 -20.84 6.44 6.17
N GLN A 216 -21.58 6.47 7.27
CA GLN A 216 -22.66 5.54 7.58
C GLN A 216 -23.95 6.36 7.64
N GLY A 217 -24.71 6.41 6.55
CA GLY A 217 -25.80 7.39 6.41
C GLY A 217 -25.25 8.82 6.51
N LEU A 218 -25.73 9.59 7.49
CA LEU A 218 -25.27 10.96 7.77
C LEU A 218 -23.95 11.01 8.56
N LEU A 219 -23.62 9.96 9.32
CA LEU A 219 -22.47 9.97 10.21
C LEU A 219 -21.16 9.82 9.42
N ALA A 220 -20.30 10.84 9.43
CA ALA A 220 -18.93 10.74 8.92
C ALA A 220 -18.10 9.82 9.84
N ARG A 221 -17.27 8.97 9.25
CA ARG A 221 -16.41 8.02 9.97
C ARG A 221 -14.99 8.06 9.43
N PRO A 222 -13.97 7.87 10.30
CA PRO A 222 -12.64 7.58 9.82
C PRO A 222 -12.64 6.27 9.05
N ALA A 223 -11.82 6.16 8.02
CA ALA A 223 -11.68 4.95 7.24
C ALA A 223 -10.28 4.80 6.67
N THR A 224 -9.88 3.57 6.39
CA THR A 224 -8.67 3.28 5.63
C THR A 224 -9.01 2.95 4.19
N MET A 225 -8.19 3.39 3.24
CA MET A 225 -8.30 2.98 1.85
C MET A 225 -6.94 2.71 1.21
N ARG A 226 -6.92 1.85 0.19
CA ARG A 226 -5.75 1.68 -0.67
C ARG A 226 -5.80 2.70 -1.79
N ALA A 227 -4.68 3.37 -2.02
CA ALA A 227 -4.53 4.42 -3.02
C ALA A 227 -3.25 4.19 -3.84
N PRO A 228 -3.37 3.89 -5.15
CA PRO A 228 -2.22 3.89 -6.03
C PRO A 228 -1.76 5.32 -6.31
N VAL A 229 -0.46 5.55 -6.26
CA VAL A 229 0.20 6.75 -6.80
C VAL A 229 1.04 6.31 -7.98
N SER A 230 0.70 6.80 -9.18
CA SER A 230 1.34 6.39 -10.43
C SER A 230 2.32 7.44 -10.93
N PHE A 231 3.46 6.98 -11.42
CA PHE A 231 4.53 7.80 -11.96
C PHE A 231 4.77 7.42 -13.41
N VAL A 232 4.77 8.40 -14.30
CA VAL A 232 5.05 8.20 -15.71
C VAL A 232 5.99 9.30 -16.19
N SER A 233 7.04 8.91 -16.93
CA SER A 233 7.84 9.88 -17.66
C SER A 233 7.03 10.39 -18.84
N VAL A 234 6.90 11.72 -18.96
CA VAL A 234 6.10 12.34 -20.03
C VAL A 234 6.66 11.95 -21.40
N GLY A 235 5.77 11.48 -22.28
CA GLY A 235 6.10 11.12 -23.67
C GLY A 235 6.89 9.82 -23.85
N ALA A 236 7.27 9.12 -22.78
CA ALA A 236 8.06 7.89 -22.87
C ALA A 236 7.23 6.73 -23.44
N ARG A 237 7.74 6.09 -24.51
CA ARG A 237 7.13 4.89 -25.12
C ARG A 237 7.89 3.64 -24.69
N ARG A 238 7.21 2.48 -24.68
CA ARG A 238 7.81 1.20 -24.23
C ARG A 238 9.16 0.85 -24.90
N PRO A 239 9.35 0.99 -26.23
CA PRO A 239 10.66 0.76 -26.83
C PRO A 239 11.75 1.69 -26.31
N GLU A 240 11.41 2.97 -26.09
CA GLU A 240 12.35 3.96 -25.53
C GLU A 240 12.69 3.67 -24.08
N ILE A 241 11.72 3.21 -23.28
CA ILE A 241 11.95 2.80 -21.89
C ILE A 241 12.86 1.57 -21.87
N CYS A 242 12.61 0.57 -22.71
CA CYS A 242 13.48 -0.61 -22.82
C CYS A 242 14.91 -0.22 -23.22
N ALA A 243 15.06 0.58 -24.28
CA ALA A 243 16.36 1.03 -24.76
C ALA A 243 17.12 1.86 -23.71
N ALA A 244 16.43 2.75 -22.98
CA ALA A 244 16.99 3.56 -21.89
C ALA A 244 17.53 2.72 -20.73
N ASN A 245 17.06 1.47 -20.59
CA ASN A 245 17.53 0.52 -19.60
C ASN A 245 18.39 -0.61 -20.19
N GLY A 246 18.94 -0.39 -21.40
CA GLY A 246 19.87 -1.33 -22.05
C GLY A 246 19.22 -2.59 -22.61
N LEU A 247 17.88 -2.66 -22.67
CA LEU A 247 17.12 -3.80 -23.18
C LEU A 247 16.92 -3.70 -24.69
N ARG A 248 17.26 -4.77 -25.41
CA ARG A 248 17.06 -4.93 -26.85
C ARG A 248 16.33 -6.23 -27.12
N LEU A 249 15.25 -6.21 -27.90
CA LEU A 249 14.56 -7.44 -28.29
C LEU A 249 15.42 -8.19 -29.31
N ALA A 250 15.39 -9.52 -29.26
CA ALA A 250 16.08 -10.35 -30.26
C ALA A 250 15.44 -10.21 -31.65
N ASP A 251 14.11 -10.13 -31.70
CA ASP A 251 13.33 -9.86 -32.90
C ASP A 251 12.12 -8.98 -32.53
N GLU A 252 12.09 -7.75 -33.03
CA GLU A 252 11.02 -6.81 -32.76
C GLU A 252 9.70 -7.18 -33.48
N SER A 253 9.76 -7.98 -34.54
CA SER A 253 8.59 -8.41 -35.31
C SER A 253 7.73 -9.43 -34.57
N GLU A 254 8.29 -10.09 -33.54
CA GLU A 254 7.58 -11.05 -32.68
C GLU A 254 6.55 -10.39 -31.76
N VAL A 255 6.56 -9.06 -31.63
CA VAL A 255 5.61 -8.31 -30.80
C VAL A 255 4.95 -7.16 -31.58
N ASP A 256 3.67 -6.94 -31.32
CA ASP A 256 2.96 -5.72 -31.76
C ASP A 256 3.04 -4.64 -30.66
N VAL A 257 3.11 -5.08 -29.39
CA VAL A 257 3.30 -4.20 -28.23
C VAL A 257 4.50 -4.71 -27.43
N TRP A 258 5.49 -3.84 -27.24
CA TRP A 258 6.68 -4.16 -26.46
C TRP A 258 6.35 -4.47 -24.99
N PRO A 259 7.18 -5.27 -24.31
CA PRO A 259 7.12 -5.40 -22.87
C PRO A 259 7.38 -4.05 -22.19
N GLU A 260 6.93 -3.90 -20.95
CA GLU A 260 7.11 -2.67 -20.17
C GLU A 260 7.64 -3.01 -18.78
N PRO A 261 8.79 -2.45 -18.36
CA PRO A 261 9.28 -2.64 -17.00
C PRO A 261 8.25 -2.20 -15.96
N VAL A 262 8.01 -3.03 -14.95
CA VAL A 262 7.15 -2.70 -13.80
C VAL A 262 7.98 -2.66 -12.52
N VAL A 263 8.83 -3.67 -12.31
CA VAL A 263 9.83 -3.70 -11.24
C VAL A 263 11.17 -3.91 -11.93
N MET A 264 12.05 -2.92 -11.88
CA MET A 264 13.34 -2.98 -12.56
C MET A 264 14.43 -2.33 -11.72
N GLN A 265 14.87 -3.07 -10.70
CA GLN A 265 15.90 -2.61 -9.79
C GLN A 265 17.24 -2.50 -10.50
N GLU A 266 17.98 -1.44 -10.18
CA GLU A 266 19.33 -1.29 -10.71
C GLU A 266 20.24 -2.39 -10.12
N PRO A 267 21.09 -3.03 -10.94
CA PRO A 267 22.16 -3.89 -10.46
C PRO A 267 22.99 -3.19 -9.38
N VAL A 268 23.21 -3.88 -8.27
CA VAL A 268 24.00 -3.34 -7.16
C VAL A 268 25.42 -3.11 -7.64
N TYR A 269 25.90 -1.85 -7.57
CA TYR A 269 27.31 -1.57 -7.80
C TYR A 269 28.16 -2.25 -6.72
N PRO A 270 29.06 -3.20 -7.06
CA PRO A 270 29.92 -3.85 -6.09
C PRO A 270 30.73 -2.82 -5.30
N ARG A 271 30.55 -2.79 -3.96
CA ARG A 271 31.01 -1.68 -3.13
C ARG A 271 32.53 -1.47 -3.17
N GLU A 272 33.29 -2.55 -3.17
CA GLU A 272 34.76 -2.54 -3.28
C GLU A 272 35.21 -1.81 -4.55
N ARG A 273 34.56 -2.13 -5.68
CA ARG A 273 34.86 -1.53 -6.99
C ARG A 273 34.40 -0.08 -7.06
N LEU A 274 33.22 0.22 -6.51
CA LEU A 274 32.72 1.59 -6.38
C LEU A 274 33.71 2.49 -5.62
N VAL A 275 34.24 2.00 -4.49
CA VAL A 275 35.23 2.70 -3.65
C VAL A 275 36.58 2.81 -4.35
N ALA A 276 37.01 1.78 -5.08
CA ALA A 276 38.22 1.80 -5.90
C ALA A 276 38.09 2.71 -7.15
N GLY A 277 36.87 3.16 -7.46
CA GLY A 277 36.59 3.98 -8.64
C GLY A 277 36.62 3.21 -9.95
N GLU A 278 36.45 1.90 -9.90
CA GLU A 278 36.46 1.00 -11.04
C GLU A 278 35.08 0.91 -11.69
N GLU A 279 35.00 1.27 -12.97
CA GLU A 279 33.81 1.10 -13.79
C GLU A 279 33.84 -0.23 -14.56
N GLY A 280 32.69 -0.63 -15.09
CA GLY A 280 32.61 -1.84 -15.89
C GLY A 280 31.25 -2.07 -16.54
N SER A 281 31.10 -3.25 -17.11
CA SER A 281 29.88 -3.70 -17.78
C SER A 281 29.61 -5.18 -17.55
N ALA A 282 28.36 -5.56 -17.74
CA ALA A 282 27.91 -6.94 -17.85
C ALA A 282 26.79 -7.05 -18.90
N GLU A 283 26.83 -8.15 -19.66
CA GLU A 283 25.83 -8.48 -20.66
C GLU A 283 25.06 -9.74 -20.26
N ALA A 284 23.81 -9.84 -20.68
CA ALA A 284 23.00 -11.03 -20.47
C ALA A 284 21.94 -11.19 -21.55
N THR A 285 21.44 -12.41 -21.71
CA THR A 285 20.20 -12.69 -22.44
C THR A 285 19.19 -13.38 -21.50
N PHE A 286 17.90 -13.15 -21.75
CA PHE A 286 16.83 -13.80 -21.01
C PHE A 286 15.52 -13.75 -21.79
N VAL A 287 14.50 -14.44 -21.29
CA VAL A 287 13.13 -14.42 -21.81
C VAL A 287 12.20 -13.77 -20.80
N ILE A 288 11.43 -12.77 -21.23
CA ILE A 288 10.27 -12.27 -20.49
C ILE A 288 9.13 -13.22 -20.77
N SER A 289 8.67 -13.93 -19.74
CA SER A 289 7.57 -14.89 -19.86
C SER A 289 6.22 -14.20 -20.12
N PRO A 290 5.19 -14.91 -20.62
CA PRO A 290 3.82 -14.39 -20.75
C PRO A 290 3.17 -13.94 -19.43
N ARG A 291 3.78 -14.27 -18.28
CA ARG A 291 3.35 -13.81 -16.94
C ARG A 291 4.10 -12.56 -16.46
N GLY A 292 5.12 -12.12 -17.19
CA GLY A 292 5.91 -10.92 -16.87
C GLY A 292 7.19 -11.18 -16.07
N GLY A 293 7.39 -12.39 -15.53
CA GLY A 293 8.65 -12.77 -14.87
C GLY A 293 9.74 -13.12 -15.88
N VAL A 294 10.99 -13.05 -15.44
CA VAL A 294 12.17 -13.41 -16.25
C VAL A 294 12.50 -14.89 -16.11
N THR A 295 12.85 -15.55 -17.22
CA THR A 295 13.28 -16.95 -17.31
C THR A 295 14.42 -17.09 -18.31
N GLU A 296 15.06 -18.27 -18.38
CA GLU A 296 16.13 -18.57 -19.35
C GLU A 296 17.30 -17.56 -19.29
N PHE A 297 17.64 -17.08 -18.08
CA PHE A 297 18.75 -16.15 -17.91
C PHE A 297 20.08 -16.81 -18.27
N ALA A 298 20.85 -16.13 -19.12
CA ALA A 298 22.21 -16.50 -19.47
C ALA A 298 23.11 -15.26 -19.39
N LEU A 299 24.13 -15.33 -18.52
CA LEU A 299 25.16 -14.30 -18.42
C LEU A 299 26.08 -14.37 -19.64
N GLY A 300 26.32 -13.22 -20.26
CA GLY A 300 27.27 -13.03 -21.35
C GLY A 300 28.61 -12.52 -20.87
N GLU A 301 29.25 -11.67 -21.68
CA GLU A 301 30.51 -11.04 -21.32
C GLU A 301 30.33 -10.09 -20.11
N CYS A 302 31.25 -10.16 -19.15
CA CYS A 302 31.32 -9.20 -18.07
C CYS A 302 32.77 -8.80 -17.83
N SER A 303 32.97 -7.51 -17.58
CA SER A 303 34.29 -6.93 -17.26
C SER A 303 34.84 -7.41 -15.91
N ALA A 304 33.96 -7.89 -15.01
CA ALA A 304 34.34 -8.56 -13.78
C ALA A 304 33.24 -9.52 -13.30
N PRO A 305 33.58 -10.60 -12.58
CA PRO A 305 32.61 -11.56 -12.06
C PRO A 305 31.57 -10.92 -11.14
N GLU A 306 31.94 -9.94 -10.32
CA GLU A 306 31.01 -9.27 -9.39
C GLU A 306 29.95 -8.44 -10.11
N PHE A 307 30.30 -7.84 -11.26
CA PHE A 307 29.33 -7.14 -12.10
C PHE A 307 28.32 -8.11 -12.71
N GLY A 308 28.77 -9.29 -13.15
CA GLY A 308 27.89 -10.35 -13.62
C GLY A 308 26.95 -10.88 -12.54
N ALA A 309 27.47 -11.11 -11.33
CA ALA A 309 26.66 -11.58 -10.20
C ALA A 309 25.62 -10.55 -9.74
N ALA A 310 26.00 -9.26 -9.69
CA ALA A 310 25.08 -8.17 -9.39
C ALA A 310 23.96 -8.05 -10.45
N LEU A 311 24.31 -8.19 -11.73
CA LEU A 311 23.35 -8.18 -12.83
C LEU A 311 22.36 -9.34 -12.72
N ALA A 312 22.86 -10.57 -12.52
CA ALA A 312 22.03 -11.76 -12.39
C ALA A 312 21.01 -11.63 -11.25
N ALA A 313 21.46 -11.20 -10.07
CA ALA A 313 20.57 -11.02 -8.91
C ALA A 313 19.55 -9.90 -9.09
N ALA A 314 19.87 -8.85 -9.85
CA ALA A 314 18.90 -7.81 -10.18
C ALA A 314 17.84 -8.33 -11.15
N VAL A 315 18.25 -9.03 -12.22
CA VAL A 315 17.36 -9.60 -13.23
C VAL A 315 16.37 -10.60 -12.61
N ASP A 316 16.81 -11.42 -11.65
CA ASP A 316 15.93 -12.33 -10.90
C ASP A 316 14.80 -11.63 -10.14
N ALA A 317 14.99 -10.35 -9.79
CA ALA A 317 14.01 -9.53 -9.08
C ALA A 317 13.12 -8.70 -10.02
N TRP A 318 13.32 -8.77 -11.33
CA TRP A 318 12.59 -7.94 -12.29
C TRP A 318 11.22 -8.51 -12.67
N TYR A 319 10.31 -7.60 -12.97
CA TYR A 319 8.96 -7.91 -13.43
C TYR A 319 8.51 -6.93 -14.50
N PHE A 320 7.82 -7.44 -15.51
CA PHE A 320 7.37 -6.69 -16.69
C PHE A 320 5.87 -6.89 -16.91
N ARG A 321 5.21 -5.89 -17.51
CA ARG A 321 4.03 -6.19 -18.32
C ARG A 321 4.54 -6.89 -19.59
N PRO A 322 4.02 -8.09 -19.92
CA PRO A 322 4.54 -8.88 -21.03
C PRO A 322 4.31 -8.18 -22.39
N GLY A 323 5.10 -8.58 -23.39
CA GLY A 323 4.86 -8.19 -24.77
C GLY A 323 3.62 -8.87 -25.33
N LEU A 324 2.97 -8.22 -26.30
CA LEU A 324 1.75 -8.73 -26.94
C LEU A 324 1.97 -9.00 -28.42
N LYS A 325 1.40 -10.09 -28.93
CA LYS A 325 1.27 -10.38 -30.37
C LYS A 325 -0.17 -10.82 -30.67
N GLY A 326 -0.84 -10.14 -31.58
CA GLY A 326 -2.26 -10.38 -31.88
C GLY A 326 -3.16 -10.26 -30.64
N GLY A 327 -2.79 -9.39 -29.69
CA GLY A 327 -3.50 -9.20 -28.42
C GLY A 327 -3.21 -10.23 -27.32
N ASN A 328 -2.37 -11.23 -27.57
CA ASN A 328 -2.01 -12.26 -26.58
C ASN A 328 -0.63 -12.02 -25.99
N ASN A 329 -0.46 -12.32 -24.70
CA ASN A 329 0.87 -12.30 -24.06
C ASN A 329 1.76 -13.37 -24.70
N VAL A 330 2.92 -12.95 -25.21
CA VAL A 330 3.91 -13.85 -25.82
C VAL A 330 5.23 -13.81 -25.05
N PRO A 331 6.02 -14.90 -25.05
CA PRO A 331 7.39 -14.86 -24.56
C PRO A 331 8.21 -13.91 -25.44
N VAL A 332 9.08 -13.11 -24.83
CA VAL A 332 9.92 -12.15 -25.57
C VAL A 332 11.37 -12.34 -25.17
N ARG A 333 12.24 -12.65 -26.14
CA ARG A 333 13.68 -12.79 -25.89
C ARG A 333 14.37 -11.43 -25.93
N VAL A 334 15.18 -11.16 -24.92
CA VAL A 334 15.82 -9.87 -24.67
C VAL A 334 17.32 -10.06 -24.48
N ALA A 335 18.10 -9.18 -25.10
CA ALA A 335 19.50 -8.96 -24.80
C ALA A 335 19.64 -7.68 -23.97
N LEU A 336 20.47 -7.73 -22.94
CA LEU A 336 20.73 -6.66 -22.00
C LEU A 336 22.21 -6.34 -21.97
N ARG A 337 22.55 -5.05 -22.00
CA ARG A 337 23.88 -4.56 -21.63
C ARG A 337 23.72 -3.52 -20.53
N HIS A 338 24.33 -3.77 -19.38
CA HIS A 338 24.36 -2.83 -18.26
C HIS A 338 25.78 -2.30 -18.04
N GLU A 339 25.87 -1.01 -17.74
CA GLU A 339 27.11 -0.28 -17.55
C GLU A 339 27.15 0.26 -16.12
N PHE A 340 28.13 -0.18 -15.34
CA PHE A 340 28.39 0.26 -13.98
C PHE A 340 29.24 1.53 -14.02
N ARG A 341 28.58 2.69 -14.04
CA ARG A 341 29.23 4.01 -14.13
C ARG A 341 29.04 4.82 -12.87
N ARG A 342 30.01 5.69 -12.59
CA ARG A 342 29.88 6.68 -11.51
C ARG A 342 29.33 7.96 -12.10
N THR A 343 28.15 8.38 -11.63
CA THR A 343 27.54 9.65 -12.05
C THR A 343 28.08 10.79 -11.19
N GLU A 344 28.62 11.83 -11.84
CA GLU A 344 29.04 13.06 -11.15
C GLU A 344 27.87 13.70 -10.39
N GLY A 345 28.14 14.22 -9.19
CA GLY A 345 27.12 14.78 -8.31
C GLY A 345 26.14 13.76 -7.69
N GLY A 346 26.20 12.48 -8.09
CA GLY A 346 25.32 11.44 -7.58
C GLY A 346 25.63 11.01 -6.15
N ALA A 347 24.60 10.53 -5.44
CA ALA A 347 24.73 10.03 -4.07
C ALA A 347 25.76 8.90 -3.94
N LEU A 348 25.84 7.98 -4.92
CA LEU A 348 26.81 6.87 -4.90
C LEU A 348 28.27 7.35 -4.93
N LEU A 349 28.60 8.36 -5.74
CA LEU A 349 29.96 8.90 -5.82
C LEU A 349 30.37 9.56 -4.50
N ARG A 350 29.46 10.35 -3.89
CA ARG A 350 29.63 10.93 -2.57
C ARG A 350 29.85 9.87 -1.49
N LEU A 351 29.03 8.82 -1.50
CA LEU A 351 29.13 7.72 -0.55
C LEU A 351 30.41 6.91 -0.72
N ALA A 352 30.87 6.70 -1.96
CA ALA A 352 32.13 6.02 -2.25
C ALA A 352 33.31 6.73 -1.58
N ALA A 353 33.39 8.06 -1.71
CA ALA A 353 34.44 8.86 -1.07
C ALA A 353 34.36 8.78 0.47
N ALA A 354 33.15 8.91 1.04
CA ALA A 354 32.97 8.82 2.49
C ALA A 354 33.30 7.43 3.05
N LEU A 355 33.01 6.36 2.31
CA LEU A 355 33.38 4.98 2.66
C LEU A 355 34.89 4.76 2.58
N ALA A 356 35.57 5.28 1.54
CA ALA A 356 37.02 5.18 1.39
C ALA A 356 37.77 5.79 2.59
N GLU A 357 37.23 6.89 3.13
CA GLU A 357 37.80 7.63 4.25
C GLU A 357 37.27 7.17 5.63
N ASN A 358 36.45 6.12 5.68
CA ASN A 358 35.79 5.63 6.90
C ASN A 358 35.01 6.72 7.68
N LYS A 359 34.38 7.67 6.96
CA LYS A 359 33.65 8.81 7.54
C LYS A 359 32.19 8.50 7.90
N ILE A 360 31.67 7.34 7.53
CA ILE A 360 30.28 6.95 7.79
C ILE A 360 30.22 6.19 9.13
N GLY A 361 29.50 6.77 10.10
CA GLY A 361 29.33 6.18 11.44
C GLY A 361 28.18 5.18 11.51
N SER A 362 28.05 4.52 12.67
CA SER A 362 26.91 3.64 12.97
C SER A 362 25.67 4.45 13.40
N ALA A 363 24.56 3.74 13.63
CA ALA A 363 23.31 4.32 14.14
C ALA A 363 23.42 4.88 15.58
N ARG A 364 24.57 4.77 16.24
CA ARG A 364 24.79 5.35 17.56
C ARG A 364 24.74 6.88 17.49
N GLY A 365 24.03 7.48 18.45
CA GLY A 365 23.92 8.93 18.57
C GLY A 365 23.10 9.59 17.45
N LEU A 366 22.14 8.86 16.87
CA LEU A 366 21.06 9.47 16.09
C LEU A 366 20.02 10.10 17.02
N ASP A 367 19.35 11.14 16.53
CA ASP A 367 18.31 11.86 17.28
C ASP A 367 17.08 10.99 17.53
N ALA A 368 16.82 10.04 16.65
CA ALA A 368 15.76 9.04 16.76
C ALA A 368 16.24 7.68 16.23
N PRO A 369 15.63 6.56 16.67
CA PRO A 369 15.85 5.25 16.07
C PRO A 369 15.56 5.26 14.57
N LEU A 370 16.25 4.40 13.82
CA LEU A 370 15.98 4.21 12.39
C LEU A 370 14.55 3.69 12.19
N GLU A 371 13.75 4.45 11.45
CA GLU A 371 12.38 4.10 11.11
C GLU A 371 12.31 3.59 9.67
N VAL A 372 11.80 2.37 9.49
CA VAL A 372 11.59 1.78 8.16
C VAL A 372 10.30 2.34 7.57
N VAL A 373 10.41 3.09 6.47
CA VAL A 373 9.26 3.59 5.70
C VAL A 373 8.74 2.50 4.75
N TRP A 374 9.65 1.82 4.05
CA TRP A 374 9.32 0.71 3.17
C TRP A 374 10.52 -0.20 2.95
N ARG A 375 10.27 -1.50 2.80
CA ARG A 375 11.29 -2.49 2.44
C ARG A 375 10.73 -3.56 1.52
N GLY A 376 11.45 -3.84 0.44
CA GLY A 376 11.25 -5.02 -0.40
C GLY A 376 11.91 -6.25 0.21
N PHE A 377 11.35 -7.43 -0.02
CA PHE A 377 12.00 -8.69 0.36
C PHE A 377 12.85 -9.23 -0.80
N PRO A 378 13.95 -9.94 -0.51
CA PRO A 378 14.78 -10.51 -1.55
C PRO A 378 14.01 -11.53 -2.38
N ALA A 379 14.16 -11.42 -3.71
CA ALA A 379 13.73 -12.45 -4.63
C ALA A 379 14.54 -13.72 -4.37
N TYR A 380 13.88 -14.87 -4.42
CA TYR A 380 14.60 -16.13 -4.32
C TYR A 380 15.36 -16.39 -5.63
N PRO A 381 16.69 -16.60 -5.60
CA PRO A 381 17.50 -16.74 -6.81
C PRO A 381 17.00 -17.85 -7.74
N GLU A 382 16.88 -17.56 -9.04
CA GLU A 382 16.34 -18.50 -10.04
C GLU A 382 17.22 -19.77 -10.12
N ALA A 383 18.54 -19.59 -10.11
CA ALA A 383 19.52 -20.68 -10.15
C ALA A 383 19.36 -21.70 -9.02
N LEU A 384 18.76 -21.32 -7.90
CA LEU A 384 18.57 -22.17 -6.73
C LEU A 384 17.18 -22.80 -6.66
N ARG A 385 16.23 -22.43 -7.54
CA ARG A 385 14.84 -22.89 -7.45
C ARG A 385 14.67 -24.40 -7.63
N ALA A 386 15.56 -25.06 -8.37
CA ALA A 386 15.50 -26.50 -8.58
C ALA A 386 15.82 -27.30 -7.30
N THR A 387 16.79 -26.84 -6.52
CA THR A 387 17.26 -27.52 -5.30
C THR A 387 16.63 -26.96 -4.02
N LYS A 388 16.04 -25.76 -4.09
CA LYS A 388 15.40 -25.03 -2.99
C LYS A 388 16.21 -25.07 -1.67
N PRO A 389 17.52 -24.74 -1.65
CA PRO A 389 18.25 -24.64 -0.40
C PRO A 389 17.68 -23.55 0.51
N THR A 390 17.92 -23.71 1.81
CA THR A 390 17.75 -22.62 2.79
C THR A 390 19.10 -21.99 3.09
N GLY A 391 19.11 -20.75 3.56
CA GLY A 391 20.35 -20.09 3.93
C GLY A 391 20.14 -18.69 4.47
N GLU A 392 21.24 -18.02 4.78
CA GLU A 392 21.24 -16.66 5.31
C GLU A 392 22.28 -15.81 4.58
N ALA A 393 22.08 -14.49 4.58
CA ALA A 393 23.05 -13.51 4.12
C ALA A 393 23.08 -12.33 5.09
N GLU A 394 24.28 -11.86 5.44
CA GLU A 394 24.46 -10.61 6.17
C GLU A 394 24.89 -9.52 5.19
N VAL A 395 24.14 -8.42 5.17
CA VAL A 395 24.39 -7.28 4.27
C VAL A 395 24.68 -6.04 5.10
N GLU A 396 25.81 -5.40 4.83
CA GLU A 396 26.14 -4.06 5.32
C GLU A 396 25.83 -3.04 4.24
N PHE A 397 25.14 -1.96 4.58
CA PHE A 397 24.75 -0.92 3.63
C PHE A 397 24.70 0.44 4.31
N VAL A 398 24.62 1.49 3.51
CA VAL A 398 24.45 2.86 3.99
C VAL A 398 22.99 3.26 3.84
N ILE A 399 22.37 3.72 4.92
CA ILE A 399 21.17 4.56 4.83
C ILE A 399 21.69 5.99 4.63
N ASP A 400 21.49 6.53 3.44
CA ASP A 400 21.96 7.87 3.13
C ASP A 400 21.12 8.94 3.86
N ARG A 401 21.60 10.18 3.76
CA ARG A 401 20.93 11.36 4.35
C ARG A 401 19.48 11.58 3.90
N ASP A 402 19.05 10.98 2.79
CA ASP A 402 17.69 11.07 2.25
C ASP A 402 16.84 9.85 2.66
N GLY A 403 17.41 8.93 3.45
CA GLY A 403 16.74 7.72 3.92
C GLY A 403 16.78 6.56 2.92
N ARG A 404 17.53 6.66 1.82
CA ARG A 404 17.69 5.57 0.84
C ARG A 404 18.77 4.59 1.30
N ALA A 405 18.48 3.30 1.26
CA ALA A 405 19.52 2.29 1.37
C ALA A 405 20.35 2.24 0.08
N ARG A 406 21.66 2.39 0.19
CA ARG A 406 22.61 2.47 -0.93
C ARG A 406 23.92 1.75 -0.60
N ALA A 407 24.70 1.48 -1.64
CA ALA A 407 26.02 0.84 -1.57
C ALA A 407 26.05 -0.42 -0.66
N PRO A 408 25.13 -1.39 -0.85
CA PRO A 408 25.15 -2.61 -0.05
C PRO A 408 26.39 -3.46 -0.38
N ARG A 409 26.88 -4.15 0.65
CA ARG A 409 27.98 -5.11 0.63
C ARG A 409 27.52 -6.38 1.33
N VAL A 410 27.73 -7.50 0.66
CA VAL A 410 27.61 -8.82 1.28
C VAL A 410 28.77 -9.01 2.24
N VAL A 411 28.48 -9.08 3.55
CA VAL A 411 29.47 -9.38 4.58
C VAL A 411 29.72 -10.89 4.63
N SER A 412 28.63 -11.66 4.56
CA SER A 412 28.67 -13.12 4.53
C SER A 412 27.38 -13.65 3.89
N ALA A 413 27.44 -14.85 3.30
CA ALA A 413 26.26 -15.56 2.85
C ALA A 413 26.51 -17.07 2.84
N THR A 414 25.47 -17.87 3.10
CA THR A 414 25.53 -19.33 2.97
C THR A 414 25.82 -19.76 1.53
N LEU A 415 25.23 -19.04 0.58
CA LEU A 415 25.47 -19.18 -0.85
C LEU A 415 25.66 -17.78 -1.47
N PRO A 416 26.60 -17.59 -2.41
CA PRO A 416 26.83 -16.29 -3.06
C PRO A 416 25.56 -15.64 -3.62
N GLU A 417 24.65 -16.44 -4.19
CA GLU A 417 23.39 -16.00 -4.77
C GLU A 417 22.45 -15.38 -3.73
N PHE A 418 22.42 -15.91 -2.51
CA PHE A 418 21.66 -15.31 -1.40
C PHE A 418 22.25 -13.96 -0.98
N GLY A 419 23.58 -13.83 -1.00
CA GLY A 419 24.26 -12.57 -0.75
C GLY A 419 23.81 -11.47 -1.72
N TRP A 420 23.91 -11.74 -3.02
CA TRP A 420 23.53 -10.76 -4.04
C TRP A 420 22.03 -10.48 -4.08
N ALA A 421 21.18 -11.49 -3.92
CA ALA A 421 19.73 -11.28 -3.80
C ALA A 421 19.37 -10.40 -2.59
N ALA A 422 20.04 -10.61 -1.45
CA ALA A 422 19.87 -9.78 -0.27
C ALA A 422 20.34 -8.34 -0.51
N ALA A 423 21.52 -8.15 -1.13
CA ALA A 423 22.04 -6.84 -1.47
C ALA A 423 21.09 -6.08 -2.42
N THR A 424 20.56 -6.75 -3.46
CA THR A 424 19.57 -6.19 -4.39
C THR A 424 18.30 -5.74 -3.68
N ALA A 425 17.79 -6.54 -2.75
CA ALA A 425 16.60 -6.19 -1.98
C ALA A 425 16.83 -4.97 -1.07
N VAL A 426 17.94 -4.98 -0.35
CA VAL A 426 18.34 -3.89 0.55
C VAL A 426 18.49 -2.58 -0.22
N ASN A 427 19.02 -2.60 -1.46
CA ASN A 427 19.19 -1.42 -2.31
C ASN A 427 17.88 -0.70 -2.68
N GLN A 428 16.73 -1.25 -2.29
CA GLN A 428 15.41 -0.64 -2.50
C GLN A 428 14.80 -0.07 -1.23
N TRP A 429 15.39 -0.35 -0.06
CA TRP A 429 14.78 0.02 1.20
C TRP A 429 14.78 1.54 1.40
N VAL A 430 13.71 2.01 2.03
CA VAL A 430 13.47 3.42 2.32
C VAL A 430 13.20 3.56 3.81
N PHE A 431 13.89 4.50 4.41
CA PHE A 431 13.83 4.85 5.82
C PHE A 431 13.41 6.30 5.97
N ALA A 432 12.97 6.68 7.17
CA ALA A 432 12.93 8.09 7.53
C ALA A 432 14.38 8.63 7.51
N PRO A 433 14.62 9.84 6.95
CA PRO A 433 15.95 10.43 6.91
C PRO A 433 16.62 10.45 8.29
N PRO A 434 17.76 9.75 8.47
CA PRO A 434 18.45 9.73 9.75
C PRO A 434 19.08 11.09 10.05
N ARG A 435 18.96 11.55 11.30
CA ARG A 435 19.47 12.83 11.77
C ARG A 435 20.36 12.70 13.00
N ARG A 436 21.35 13.57 13.10
CA ARG A 436 22.22 13.74 14.27
C ARG A 436 22.38 15.24 14.55
N GLY A 437 21.94 15.69 15.72
CA GLY A 437 21.93 17.11 16.06
C GLY A 437 21.05 17.95 15.13
N GLY A 438 19.97 17.36 14.61
CA GLY A 438 19.06 17.99 13.63
C GLY A 438 19.52 17.87 12.17
N GLU A 439 20.78 17.56 11.91
CA GLU A 439 21.34 17.50 10.56
C GLU A 439 21.17 16.11 9.92
N PRO A 440 20.72 16.02 8.65
CA PRO A 440 20.71 14.77 7.90
C PRO A 440 22.11 14.14 7.81
N THR A 441 22.21 12.83 8.05
CA THR A 441 23.50 12.14 8.12
C THR A 441 23.48 10.79 7.39
N ASP A 442 24.63 10.30 6.93
CA ASP A 442 24.73 8.97 6.35
C ASP A 442 25.09 7.95 7.45
N VAL A 443 24.44 6.77 7.46
CA VAL A 443 24.56 5.79 8.54
C VAL A 443 24.84 4.40 8.00
N LEU A 444 25.86 3.74 8.55
CA LEU A 444 26.20 2.36 8.23
C LEU A 444 25.39 1.39 9.09
N VAL A 445 24.74 0.42 8.44
CA VAL A 445 23.87 -0.58 9.07
C VAL A 445 24.20 -1.96 8.55
N ARG A 446 24.07 -2.98 9.42
CA ARG A 446 24.17 -4.41 9.06
C ARG A 446 22.87 -5.12 9.38
N VAL A 447 22.41 -5.97 8.46
CA VAL A 447 21.19 -6.75 8.63
C VAL A 447 21.38 -8.18 8.15
N PRO A 448 20.90 -9.18 8.91
CA PRO A 448 20.78 -10.55 8.45
C PRO A 448 19.45 -10.74 7.69
N LEU A 449 19.51 -11.43 6.55
CA LEU A 449 18.35 -11.87 5.78
C LEU A 449 18.35 -13.39 5.67
N ARG A 450 17.19 -14.00 5.89
CA ARG A 450 17.01 -15.46 5.83
C ARG A 450 16.24 -15.86 4.59
N PHE A 451 16.73 -16.87 3.89
CA PHE A 451 16.11 -17.49 2.74
C PHE A 451 15.57 -18.85 3.18
N ASN A 452 14.24 -18.93 3.25
CA ASN A 452 13.56 -20.19 3.55
C ASN A 452 12.98 -20.76 2.27
N ALA A 453 13.21 -22.04 2.05
CA ALA A 453 12.46 -22.83 1.11
C ALA A 453 11.12 -23.15 1.78
N THR A 454 10.10 -22.35 1.49
CA THR A 454 8.72 -22.75 1.80
C THR A 454 8.09 -23.34 0.54
N GLU A 455 7.21 -24.32 0.75
CA GLU A 455 6.67 -25.27 -0.24
C GLU A 455 6.16 -24.64 -1.54
#